data_AF-A0A2G9T4L2-F1
#
_entry.id   AF-A0A2G9T4L2-F1
#
_cell.length_a   1.000
_cell.length_b   1.000
_cell.length_c   1.000
_cell.angle_alpha   90.00
_cell.angle_beta   90.00
_cell.angle_gamma   90.00
#
_symmetry.space_group_name_H-M   'P 1'
#
loop_
_entity.id
_entity.type
_entity.pdbx_description
1 polymer ?
#
loop_
_entity_poly.entity_id
_entity_poly.type
_entity_poly.pdbx_seq_one_letter_code
_entity_poly.pdbx_strand_id
1 'polypeptide(L)' 'MALNQEMACVYAALILQDDEVAITGDKIATLLKAANVEFEPFWPGLFAKAVEGVDVK' A
#
# COMPACT_ATOMS: atom_id res chain seq x y z
N MET A 1 -3.02 -17.78 3.84
CA MET A 1 -2.18 -17.56 2.64
C MET A 1 -1.69 -16.12 2.70
N ALA A 2 -0.46 -15.91 3.19
CA ALA A 2 0.09 -14.56 3.47
C ALA A 2 0.21 -13.67 2.23
N LEU A 3 0.28 -14.28 1.04
CA LEU A 3 0.47 -13.61 -0.25
C LEU A 3 -0.59 -12.53 -0.56
N ASN A 4 -1.84 -12.71 -0.12
CA ASN A 4 -2.92 -11.77 -0.47
C ASN A 4 -2.75 -10.39 0.16
N GLN A 5 -2.20 -10.29 1.37
CA GLN A 5 -2.08 -9.03 2.10
C GLN A 5 -0.91 -8.20 1.58
N GLU A 6 0.23 -8.86 1.34
CA GLU A 6 1.42 -8.26 0.75
C GLU A 6 1.13 -7.76 -0.67
N MET A 7 0.49 -8.59 -1.49
CA MET A 7 0.10 -8.20 -2.85
C MET A 7 -0.90 -7.05 -2.84
N ALA A 8 -1.89 -7.06 -1.95
CA ALA A 8 -2.84 -5.96 -1.85
C ALA A 8 -2.17 -4.64 -1.44
N CYS A 9 -1.16 -4.68 -0.56
CA CYS A 9 -0.37 -3.49 -0.22
C CYS A 9 0.44 -2.98 -1.42
N VAL A 10 1.02 -3.87 -2.22
CA VAL A 10 1.74 -3.52 -3.46
C VAL A 10 0.80 -2.91 -4.49
N TYR A 11 -0.36 -3.51 -4.75
CA TYR A 11 -1.34 -2.95 -5.68
C TYR A 11 -1.88 -1.60 -5.21
N ALA A 12 -2.14 -1.43 -3.90
CA ALA A 12 -2.55 -0.14 -3.35
C ALA A 12 -1.46 0.92 -3.53
N ALA A 13 -0.18 0.58 -3.36
CA ALA A 13 0.94 1.49 -3.61
C ALA A 13 1.05 1.87 -5.10
N LEU A 14 0.87 0.92 -6.02
CA LEU A 14 0.87 1.16 -7.47
C LEU A 14 -0.29 2.07 -7.89
N ILE A 15 -1.51 1.84 -7.36
CA ILE A 15 -2.68 2.70 -7.63
C ILE A 15 -2.41 4.13 -7.16
N LEU A 16 -1.86 4.31 -5.96
CA LEU A 16 -1.52 5.64 -5.44
C LEU A 16 -0.45 6.32 -6.31
N GLN A 17 0.50 5.57 -6.85
CA GLN A 17 1.49 6.09 -7.80
C GLN A 17 0.86 6.53 -9.13
N ASP A 18 -0.02 5.71 -9.70
CA ASP A 18 -0.74 6.03 -10.95
C ASP A 18 -1.61 7.28 -10.82
N ASP A 19 -2.20 7.52 -9.65
CA ASP A 19 -2.96 8.73 -9.32
C ASP A 19 -2.06 9.95 -8.95
N GLU A 20 -0.73 9.82 -9.02
CA GLU A 20 0.26 10.83 -8.57
C GLU A 20 0.05 11.28 -7.11
N VAL A 21 -0.48 10.38 -6.28
CA VAL A 21 -0.80 10.62 -4.87
C VAL A 21 0.32 10.05 -4.00
N ALA A 22 0.81 10.85 -3.04
CA ALA A 22 1.85 10.39 -2.12
C ALA A 22 1.46 9.07 -1.43
N ILE A 23 2.29 8.05 -1.58
CA ILE A 23 2.12 6.70 -1.04
C ILE A 23 2.38 6.73 0.47
N THR A 24 1.32 6.88 1.27
CA THR A 24 1.40 6.88 2.74
C THR A 24 0.69 5.68 3.34
N GLY A 25 1.12 5.26 4.54
CA GLY A 25 0.54 4.10 5.23
C GLY A 25 -0.97 4.24 5.46
N ASP A 26 -1.43 5.45 5.78
CA ASP A 26 -2.86 5.76 5.93
C ASP A 26 -3.65 5.56 4.64
N LYS A 27 -3.11 5.97 3.49
CA LYS A 27 -3.80 5.84 2.19
C LYS A 27 -3.84 4.40 1.72
N ILE A 28 -2.73 3.67 1.87
CA ILE A 28 -2.69 2.22 1.61
C ILE A 28 -3.74 1.51 2.49
N ALA A 29 -3.79 1.82 3.79
CA ALA A 29 -4.78 1.24 4.69
C ALA A 29 -6.22 1.61 4.32
N THR A 30 -6.45 2.80 3.77
CA THR A 30 -7.77 3.25 3.32
C THR A 30 -8.22 2.49 2.07
N LEU A 31 -7.32 2.28 1.11
CA LEU A 31 -7.58 1.46 -0.09
C LEU A 31 -7.85 0.00 0.27
N LEU A 32 -7.06 -0.57 1.19
CA LEU A 32 -7.24 -1.94 1.64
C LEU A 32 -8.56 -2.13 2.41
N LYS A 33 -8.95 -1.14 3.22
CA LYS A 33 -10.28 -1.11 3.87
C LYS A 33 -11.40 -1.00 2.85
N ALA A 34 -11.26 -0.17 1.82
CA ALA A 34 -12.24 -0.04 0.74
C ALA A 34 -12.38 -1.33 -0.08
N ALA A 35 -11.28 -2.06 -0.27
CA ALA A 35 -11.25 -3.38 -0.90
C ALA A 35 -11.71 -4.52 0.02
N ASN A 36 -12.06 -4.22 1.28
CA ASN A 36 -12.47 -5.18 2.31
C ASN A 36 -11.46 -6.32 2.51
N VAL A 37 -10.16 -5.99 2.39
CA VAL A 37 -9.05 -6.93 2.61
C VAL A 37 -8.63 -6.84 4.07
N GLU A 38 -8.45 -7.99 4.73
CA GLU A 38 -7.81 -8.02 6.05
C GLU A 38 -6.30 -7.80 5.88
N PHE A 39 -5.72 -6.83 6.58
CA PHE A 39 -4.28 -6.55 6.56
C PHE A 39 -3.79 -6.21 7.96
N GLU A 40 -2.52 -6.51 8.24
CA GLU A 40 -1.90 -6.08 9.47
C GLU A 40 -1.40 -4.63 9.33
N PRO A 41 -1.57 -3.78 10.37
CA PRO A 41 -1.12 -2.37 10.35
C PRO A 41 0.38 -2.20 10.12
N PHE A 42 1.15 -3.27 10.32
CA PHE A 42 2.59 -3.32 10.05
C PHE A 42 2.92 -3.14 8.56
N TRP A 43 2.13 -3.73 7.66
CA TRP A 43 2.42 -3.73 6.23
C TRP A 43 2.30 -2.35 5.57
N PRO A 44 1.21 -1.57 5.74
CA PRO A 44 1.11 -0.24 5.15
C PRO A 44 2.24 0.69 5.60
N GLY A 45 2.65 0.61 6.87
CA GLY A 45 3.76 1.40 7.41
C GLY A 45 5.13 0.99 6.86
N LEU A 46 5.36 -0.32 6.69
CA LEU A 46 6.57 -0.84 6.05
C LEU A 46 6.66 -0.41 4.58
N PHE A 47 5.57 -0.57 3.83
CA PHE A 47 5.52 -0.17 2.43
C PHE A 47 5.70 1.32 2.27
N ALA A 48 5.01 2.16 3.06
CA ALA A 48 5.17 3.60 3.00
C ALA A 48 6.65 4.03 3.17
N LYS A 49 7.38 3.42 4.12
CA LYS A 49 8.81 3.68 4.29
C LYS A 49 9.68 3.09 3.18
N ALA A 50 9.31 1.94 2.64
CA ALA A 50 10.08 1.29 1.58
C ALA A 50 9.98 2.05 0.26
N VAL A 51 8.84 2.72 0.00
CA VAL A 51 8.64 3.53 -1.21
C VAL A 51 9.05 4.99 -1.00
N GLU A 52 9.33 5.40 0.25
CA GLU A 52 9.86 6.73 0.57
C GLU A 52 11.26 6.89 -0.04
N GLY A 53 11.33 7.55 -1.21
CA GLY A 53 12.57 7.76 -1.96
C GLY A 53 12.84 6.76 -3.09
N VAL A 54 11.91 5.84 -3.37
CA VAL A 54 11.97 4.97 -4.55
C VAL A 54 11.10 5.57 -5.65
N ASP A 55 11.71 5.95 -6.77
CA ASP A 55 10.97 6.34 -7.98
C ASP A 55 10.40 5.05 -8.61
N VAL A 56 9.12 4.77 -8.38
CA VAL A 56 8.43 3.58 -8.91
C VAL A 56 7.94 3.83 -10.35
N LYS A 57 8.58 4.73 -11.10
CA LYS A 57 8.30 4.95 -12.53
C LYS A 57 9.05 3.97 -13.42
#